data_AF-A0A495U3I2-F1
#
_entry.id   AF-A0A495U3I2-F1
#
_cell.length_a   1.000
_cell.length_b   1.000
_cell.length_c   1.000
_cell.angle_alpha   90.00
_cell.angle_beta   90.00
_cell.angle_gamma   90.00
#
_symmetry.space_group_name_H-M   'P 1'
#
loop_
_entity.id
_entity.type
_entity.pdbx_description
1 polymer ?
#
loop_
_entity_poly.entity_id
_entity_poly.type
_entity_poly.pdbx_seq_one_letter_code
_entity_poly.pdbx_strand_id
1 'polypeptide(L)'
;MSNELIKRMPAILADAPTLRARATGEITVDGAAIRKAAIDSGYTNVITNAELGAAMVAAGAAHYTNGPTGARYVFKGAMQKSEVIDSAAAKVNRLTKQAESK
;
A
#
# COMPACT_ATOMS: atom_id res chain seq x y z
N MET A 1 -2.68 -3.28 -15.73
CA MET A 1 -2.43 -3.18 -14.28
C MET A 1 -1.36 -4.21 -13.94
N SER A 2 -0.17 -3.83 -13.45
CA SER A 2 0.86 -4.84 -13.13
C SER A 2 0.45 -5.61 -11.88
N ASN A 3 -0.02 -6.86 -12.07
CA ASN A 3 -0.39 -7.76 -10.98
C ASN A 3 0.80 -7.97 -10.00
N GLU A 4 2.02 -7.73 -10.48
CA GLU A 4 3.25 -7.77 -9.71
C GLU A 4 3.34 -6.70 -8.61
N LEU A 5 2.96 -5.44 -8.87
CA LEU A 5 3.03 -4.38 -7.85
C LEU A 5 2.10 -4.70 -6.68
N ILE A 6 0.91 -5.23 -6.97
CA ILE A 6 -0.06 -5.66 -5.95
C ILE A 6 0.51 -6.82 -5.13
N LYS A 7 1.11 -7.82 -5.78
CA LYS A 7 1.75 -8.98 -5.11
C LYS A 7 2.88 -8.57 -4.17
N ARG A 8 3.68 -7.57 -4.56
CA ARG A 8 4.80 -7.07 -3.75
C ARG A 8 4.38 -6.10 -2.65
N MET A 9 3.14 -5.60 -2.67
CA MET A 9 2.71 -4.52 -1.78
C MET A 9 2.88 -4.83 -0.28
N PRO A 10 2.62 -6.06 0.23
CA PRO A 10 2.85 -6.35 1.65
C PRO A 10 4.31 -6.18 2.06
N ALA A 11 5.26 -6.60 1.21
CA ALA A 11 6.68 -6.41 1.46
C ALA A 11 7.08 -4.94 1.36
N ILE A 12 6.61 -4.23 0.34
CA ILE A 12 6.85 -2.79 0.18
C ILE A 12 6.32 -2.00 1.39
N LEU A 13 5.15 -2.37 1.92
CA LEU A 13 4.58 -1.78 3.14
C LEU A 13 5.40 -2.10 4.40
N ALA A 14 6.04 -3.27 4.45
CA ALA A 14 6.94 -3.65 5.53
C ALA A 14 8.20 -2.77 5.57
N ASP A 15 8.69 -2.33 4.41
CA ASP A 15 9.88 -1.48 4.29
C ASP A 15 9.55 0.02 4.32
N ALA A 16 8.37 0.41 3.85
CA ALA A 16 7.98 1.82 3.79
C ALA A 16 7.84 2.43 5.20
N PRO A 17 8.36 3.65 5.44
CA PRO A 17 8.10 4.36 6.68
C PRO A 17 6.61 4.71 6.81
N THR A 18 6.06 4.47 7.99
CA THR A 18 4.65 4.70 8.30
C THR A 18 4.51 5.74 9.41
N LEU A 19 3.47 6.57 9.34
CA LEU A 19 3.11 7.54 10.37
C LEU A 19 1.76 7.18 10.98
N ARG A 20 1.42 7.80 12.11
CA ARG A 20 0.08 7.70 12.69
C ARG A 20 -0.72 8.97 12.43
N ALA A 21 -1.98 8.82 12.02
CA ALA A 21 -2.91 9.92 11.92
C ALA A 21 -3.16 10.52 13.31
N ARG A 22 -2.97 11.82 13.47
CA ARG A 22 -3.12 12.50 14.77
C ARG A 22 -4.54 12.40 15.33
N ALA A 23 -5.55 12.39 14.46
CA ALA A 23 -6.96 12.40 14.88
C ALA A 23 -7.48 11.00 15.27
N THR A 24 -7.07 9.95 14.55
CA THR A 24 -7.65 8.60 14.70
C THR A 24 -6.66 7.57 15.25
N GLY A 25 -5.36 7.88 15.30
CA GLY A 25 -4.31 6.93 15.65
C GLY A 25 -3.94 5.94 14.54
N GLU A 26 -4.70 5.94 13.44
CA GLU A 26 -4.57 4.98 12.35
C GLU A 26 -3.24 5.11 11.60
N ILE A 27 -2.75 3.99 11.06
CA ILE A 27 -1.53 3.99 10.27
C ILE A 27 -1.77 4.66 8.92
N THR A 28 -0.84 5.55 8.59
CA THR A 28 -0.80 6.29 7.34
C THR A 28 0.54 6.10 6.65
N VAL A 29 0.52 6.12 5.32
CA VAL A 29 1.73 5.97 4.51
C VAL A 29 1.70 6.98 3.38
N ASP A 30 2.82 7.67 3.18
CA ASP A 30 2.97 8.63 2.10
C ASP A 30 3.32 7.90 0.79
N GLY A 31 2.71 8.30 -0.32
CA GLY A 31 2.93 7.64 -1.62
C GLY A 31 4.37 7.72 -2.11
N ALA A 32 5.10 8.79 -1.77
CA ALA A 32 6.53 8.92 -2.05
C ALA A 32 7.36 7.87 -1.29
N ALA A 33 7.00 7.59 -0.04
CA ALA A 33 7.64 6.55 0.77
C ALA A 33 7.40 5.15 0.20
N ILE A 34 6.19 4.87 -0.28
CA ILE A 34 5.87 3.62 -0.97
C ILE A 34 6.71 3.46 -2.24
N ARG A 35 6.81 4.51 -3.08
CA ARG A 35 7.63 4.45 -4.30
C ARG A 35 9.09 4.18 -4.00
N LYS A 36 9.64 4.86 -2.99
CA LYS A 36 11.02 4.63 -2.57
C LYS A 36 11.23 3.18 -2.10
N ALA A 37 10.34 2.66 -1.24
CA ALA A 37 10.40 1.28 -0.78
C ALA A 37 10.22 0.26 -1.92
N ALA A 38 9.39 0.56 -2.92
CA ALA A 38 9.25 -0.27 -4.11
C ALA A 38 10.56 -0.35 -4.91
N ILE A 39 11.24 0.79 -5.11
CA ILE A 39 12.54 0.83 -5.78
C ILE A 39 13.61 0.09 -4.95
N ASP A 40 13.65 0.33 -3.65
CA ASP A 40 14.61 -0.31 -2.73
C ASP A 40 14.42 -1.84 -2.66
N SER A 41 13.20 -2.33 -2.86
CA SER A 41 12.87 -3.77 -2.98
C SER A 41 13.06 -4.34 -4.40
N GLY A 42 13.63 -3.55 -5.31
CA GLY A 42 13.99 -3.97 -6.67
C GLY A 42 12.86 -3.88 -7.71
N TYR A 43 11.78 -3.14 -7.44
CA TYR A 43 10.78 -2.83 -8.46
C TYR A 43 11.28 -1.68 -9.34
N THR A 44 11.67 -2.00 -10.58
CA THR A 44 12.32 -1.05 -11.50
C THR A 44 11.36 -0.35 -12.47
N ASN A 45 10.10 -0.80 -12.54
CA ASN A 45 9.11 -0.20 -13.44
C ASN A 45 8.62 1.14 -12.90
N VAL A 46 8.31 2.06 -13.80
CA VAL A 46 7.70 3.35 -13.43
C VAL A 46 6.34 3.09 -12.79
N ILE A 47 6.14 3.60 -11.56
CA ILE A 47 4.86 3.51 -10.84
C ILE A 47 4.10 4.81 -11.05
N THR A 48 3.06 4.78 -11.88
CA THR A 48 2.16 5.92 -12.04
C THR A 48 1.34 6.19 -10.77
N ASN A 49 0.82 7.41 -10.61
CA ASN A 49 -0.10 7.73 -9.49
C ASN A 49 -1.33 6.81 -9.48
N ALA A 50 -1.88 6.50 -10.66
CA ALA A 50 -3.06 5.65 -10.80
C ALA A 50 -2.77 4.21 -10.38
N GLU A 51 -1.64 3.64 -10.80
CA GLU A 51 -1.24 2.28 -10.42
C GLU A 51 -0.95 2.17 -8.93
N LEU A 52 -0.25 3.16 -8.36
CA LEU A 52 -0.03 3.22 -6.92
C LEU A 52 -1.36 3.27 -6.16
N GLY A 53 -2.28 4.14 -6.59
CA GLY A 53 -3.62 4.25 -6.01
C GLY A 53 -4.36 2.92 -6.04
N ALA A 54 -4.39 2.26 -7.20
CA ALA A 54 -5.03 0.96 -7.35
C ALA A 54 -4.40 -0.11 -6.45
N ALA A 55 -3.06 -0.18 -6.38
CA ALA A 55 -2.37 -1.16 -5.57
C ALA A 55 -2.55 -0.94 -4.07
N MET A 56 -2.58 0.32 -3.62
CA MET A 56 -2.86 0.66 -2.22
C MET A 56 -4.32 0.35 -1.83
N VAL A 57 -5.28 0.62 -2.73
CA VAL A 57 -6.69 0.22 -2.51
C VAL A 57 -6.83 -1.30 -2.47
N ALA A 58 -6.14 -2.02 -3.35
CA ALA A 58 -6.09 -3.48 -3.34
C ALA A 58 -5.50 -4.03 -2.02
N ALA A 59 -4.45 -3.38 -1.50
CA ALA A 59 -3.87 -3.68 -0.18
C ALA A 59 -4.77 -3.23 0.99
N GLY A 60 -5.86 -2.53 0.71
CA GLY A 60 -6.87 -2.18 1.70
C GLY A 60 -6.77 -0.79 2.31
N ALA A 61 -5.93 0.08 1.76
CA ALA A 61 -5.86 1.47 2.18
C ALA A 61 -7.02 2.28 1.60
N ALA A 62 -7.50 3.24 2.39
CA ALA A 62 -8.31 4.34 1.89
C ALA A 62 -7.38 5.43 1.34
N HIS A 63 -7.70 5.94 0.15
CA HIS A 63 -7.00 7.08 -0.42
C HIS A 63 -7.44 8.37 0.29
N TYR A 64 -6.50 9.11 0.86
CA TYR A 64 -6.71 10.46 1.36
C TYR A 64 -5.90 11.44 0.52
N THR A 65 -6.59 12.41 -0.06
CA THR A 65 -6.01 13.38 -1.01
C THR A 65 -5.04 14.35 -0.33
N ASN A 66 -3.91 14.56 -1.00
CA ASN A 66 -2.95 15.67 -0.95
C ASN A 66 -2.54 16.17 0.45
N GLY A 67 -1.70 15.39 1.13
CA GLY A 67 -0.78 15.99 2.09
C GLY A 67 0.26 16.86 1.36
N PRO A 68 0.96 17.77 2.07
CA PRO A 68 2.00 18.62 1.48
C PRO A 68 3.14 17.83 0.81
N THR A 69 3.31 16.54 1.14
CA THR A 69 4.31 15.62 0.59
C THR A 69 3.78 14.71 -0.53
N GLY A 70 2.51 14.86 -0.94
CA GLY A 70 1.87 14.05 -1.98
C GLY A 70 0.66 13.25 -1.51
N ALA A 71 0.29 12.21 -2.26
CA ALA A 71 -0.82 11.31 -1.91
C ALA A 71 -0.55 10.60 -0.58
N ARG A 72 -1.54 10.56 0.31
CA ARG A 72 -1.46 9.85 1.59
C ARG A 72 -2.49 8.73 1.64
N TYR A 73 -2.08 7.59 2.13
CA TYR A 73 -2.93 6.40 2.24
C TYR A 73 -3.15 6.09 3.70
N VAL A 74 -4.39 5.79 4.09
CA VAL A 74 -4.77 5.50 5.48
C VAL A 74 -5.30 4.08 5.56
N PHE A 75 -4.78 3.28 6.48
CA PHE A 75 -5.30 1.95 6.76
C PHE A 75 -6.29 2.04 7.92
N LYS A 76 -7.57 2.15 7.57
CA LYS A 76 -8.63 2.33 8.55
C LYS A 76 -8.68 1.19 9.56
N GLY A 77 -8.73 1.52 10.84
CA GLY A 77 -8.73 0.55 11.94
C GLY A 77 -7.37 -0.13 12.23
N ALA A 78 -6.33 0.11 11.43
CA ALA A 78 -4.99 -0.40 11.73
C ALA A 78 -4.25 0.59 12.63
N MET A 79 -3.90 0.15 13.84
CA MET A 79 -3.14 0.92 14.83
C MET A 79 -1.66 0.55 14.84
N GLN A 80 -1.31 -0.59 14.22
CA GLN A 80 0.05 -1.10 14.13
C GLN A 80 0.43 -1.42 12.69
N LYS A 81 1.73 -1.31 12.39
CA LYS A 81 2.27 -1.61 11.06
C LYS A 81 2.07 -3.07 10.67
N SER A 82 2.16 -4.00 11.62
CA SER A 82 1.88 -5.42 11.40
C SER A 82 0.46 -5.66 10.87
N GLU A 83 -0.55 -5.02 11.46
CA GLU A 83 -1.95 -5.13 11.04
C GLU A 83 -2.15 -4.66 9.59
N VAL A 84 -1.42 -3.63 9.17
CA VAL A 84 -1.39 -3.16 7.78
C VAL A 84 -0.84 -4.23 6.85
N ILE A 85 0.30 -4.82 7.20
CA ILE A 85 0.97 -5.85 6.40
C ILE A 85 0.10 -7.10 6.29
N ASP A 86 -0.46 -7.58 7.41
CA ASP A 86 -1.31 -8.76 7.46
C ASP A 86 -2.59 -8.56 6.65
N SER A 87 -3.24 -7.40 6.79
CA SER A 87 -4.43 -7.03 6.01
C SER A 87 -4.12 -6.95 4.51
N ALA A 88 -3.00 -6.35 4.14
CA ALA A 88 -2.54 -6.28 2.77
C ALA A 88 -2.28 -7.68 2.20
N ALA A 89 -1.55 -8.53 2.92
CA ALA A 89 -1.25 -9.90 2.50
C ALA A 89 -2.53 -10.72 2.31
N ALA A 90 -3.48 -10.63 3.23
CA ALA A 90 -4.77 -11.33 3.13
C ALA A 90 -5.57 -10.89 1.89
N LYS A 91 -5.61 -9.59 1.60
CA LYS A 91 -6.33 -9.05 0.43
C LYS A 91 -5.65 -9.42 -0.89
N VAL A 92 -4.33 -9.32 -0.95
CA VAL A 92 -3.54 -9.73 -2.11
C VAL A 92 -3.70 -11.23 -2.40
N ASN A 93 -3.68 -12.07 -1.37
CA ASN A 93 -3.92 -13.51 -1.49
C ASN A 93 -5.33 -13.83 -1.99
N ARG A 94 -6.34 -13.04 -1.61
CA ARG A 94 -7.70 -13.19 -2.14
C ARG A 94 -7.79 -12.82 -3.62
N LEU A 95 -7.16 -11.71 -4.02
CA LEU A 95 -7.16 -11.23 -5.40
C LEU A 95 -6.45 -12.20 -6.34
N THR A 96 -5.33 -12.76 -5.91
CA THR A 96 -4.56 -13.76 -6.68
C THR A 96 -5.36 -15.05 -6.87
N LYS A 97 -5.96 -15.61 -5.80
CA LYS A 97 -6.82 -16.80 -5.91
C LYS A 97 -8.04 -16.59 -6.82
N GLN A 98 -8.67 -15.42 -6.77
CA GLN A 98 -9.80 -15.09 -7.65
C GLN A 98 -9.39 -14.97 -9.12
N ALA A 99 -8.15 -14.55 -9.40
CA ALA A 99 -7.63 -14.48 -10.76
C ALA A 99 -7.28 -15.86 -11.36
N GLU A 100 -6.97 -16.85 -10.52
CA GLU A 100 -6.68 -18.24 -10.92
C GLU A 100 -7.94 -19.08 -11.14
N SER A 101 -9.10 -18.62 -10.67
CA SER A 101 -10.39 -19.34 -10.78
C SER A 101 -11.24 -18.87 -11.98
N LYS A 102 -10.67 -18.09 -12.90
CA LYS A 102 -11.31 -17.59 -14.12
C LYS A 102 -10.52 -18.05 -15.34
#